data_AF-A0A3L6J840-F1
#
_entry.id   AF-A0A3L6J840-F1
#
_cell.length_a   1.000
_cell.length_b   1.000
_cell.length_c   1.000
_cell.angle_alpha   90.00
_cell.angle_beta   90.00
_cell.angle_gamma   90.00
#
_symmetry.space_group_name_H-M   'P 1'
#
loop_
_entity.id
_entity.type
_entity.pdbx_description
1 polymer ?
#
loop_
_entity_poly.entity_id
_entity_poly.type
_entity_poly.pdbx_seq_one_letter_code
_entity_poly.pdbx_strand_id
1 'polypeptide(L)'
;MIPLKANMSTCSQKGTMPSGTCNWIPSCLKTDVCQNDILKCVTFPRIVLLYEGVRVTLTIKRFGVSVPEDLLDRFDEIVEIKGYVGRSEAVRDAMRACISQCEWESGQEGNRATLSVVYEHKPRLMTELVNAQHDAAAHVISTVHIHLTRSHCLEVLALEGKRADIENLANKIGGLSGVEFARLFAFSLSDRDEPHA
;
A
#
# COMPACT_ATOMS: atom_id res chain seq x y z
N MET A 1 -7.06 -50.51 13.84
CA MET A 1 -8.14 -51.10 14.65
C MET A 1 -8.24 -50.28 15.93
N ILE A 2 -9.32 -49.50 16.04
CA ILE A 2 -9.97 -48.95 17.25
C ILE A 2 -9.24 -47.81 18.03
N PRO A 3 -9.97 -46.77 18.47
CA PRO A 3 -9.52 -45.40 18.74
C PRO A 3 -9.45 -45.11 20.26
N LEU A 4 -9.23 -43.86 20.70
CA LEU A 4 -9.77 -43.39 22.00
C LEU A 4 -9.95 -41.86 22.05
N LYS A 5 -11.13 -41.50 22.57
CA LYS A 5 -11.72 -40.17 22.72
C LYS A 5 -11.02 -39.32 23.78
N ALA A 6 -10.94 -38.01 23.56
CA ALA A 6 -10.72 -37.02 24.62
C ALA A 6 -12.08 -36.60 25.21
N ASN A 7 -12.16 -36.50 26.54
CA ASN A 7 -13.30 -35.93 27.25
C ASN A 7 -12.85 -34.76 28.14
N MET A 8 -13.66 -33.71 28.16
CA MET A 8 -13.50 -32.46 28.92
C MET A 8 -13.82 -32.65 30.41
N SER A 9 -13.14 -31.90 31.29
CA SER A 9 -13.73 -31.46 32.57
C SER A 9 -13.02 -30.23 33.18
N THR A 10 -13.68 -29.08 33.04
CA THR A 10 -13.94 -27.99 34.02
C THR A 10 -12.99 -27.74 35.19
N CYS A 11 -12.53 -26.49 35.30
CA CYS A 11 -11.86 -25.89 36.45
C CYS A 11 -12.85 -25.19 37.38
N SER A 12 -12.76 -25.43 38.69
CA SER A 12 -13.55 -24.76 39.72
C SER A 12 -12.71 -24.52 40.99
N GLN A 13 -12.88 -23.31 41.52
CA GLN A 13 -12.71 -22.86 42.92
C GLN A 13 -11.48 -22.02 43.36
N LYS A 14 -11.87 -20.80 43.78
CA LYS A 14 -11.39 -19.82 44.79
C LYS A 14 -10.48 -20.33 45.92
N GLY A 15 -9.55 -19.48 46.37
CA GLY A 15 -8.92 -19.60 47.71
C GLY A 15 -7.75 -18.63 47.97
N THR A 16 -7.74 -18.02 49.15
CA THR A 16 -6.93 -16.89 49.66
C THR A 16 -5.49 -17.21 50.09
N MET A 17 -4.57 -16.22 49.99
CA MET A 17 -3.19 -16.27 50.52
C MET A 17 -3.11 -16.06 52.05
N PRO A 18 -2.10 -16.63 52.71
CA PRO A 18 -1.20 -15.80 53.52
C PRO A 18 0.30 -16.15 53.43
N SER A 19 1.08 -15.14 53.82
CA SER A 19 2.51 -15.00 54.11
C SER A 19 3.44 -16.22 54.16
N GLY A 20 4.62 -16.08 53.52
CA GLY A 20 5.89 -16.62 53.99
C GLY A 20 6.39 -17.89 53.30
N THR A 21 7.39 -17.73 52.43
CA THR A 21 8.32 -18.74 51.87
C THR A 21 7.71 -20.04 51.31
N CYS A 22 7.49 -20.06 50.00
CA CYS A 22 7.36 -21.30 49.21
C CYS A 22 8.53 -21.41 48.22
N ASN A 23 9.48 -22.27 48.59
CA ASN A 23 10.29 -23.06 47.66
C ASN A 23 9.34 -24.07 46.98
N TRP A 24 9.61 -24.41 45.72
CA TRP A 24 8.92 -25.35 44.80
C TRP A 24 8.17 -24.71 43.62
N ILE A 25 8.86 -24.78 42.47
CA ILE A 25 8.42 -24.61 41.07
C ILE A 25 7.74 -25.95 40.67
N PRO A 26 6.59 -25.97 39.93
CA PRO A 26 6.62 -25.56 38.53
C PRO A 26 5.43 -24.77 37.95
N SER A 27 5.82 -24.02 36.92
CA SER A 27 5.04 -23.49 35.80
C SER A 27 3.83 -22.59 36.11
N CYS A 28 4.07 -21.28 36.18
CA CYS A 28 3.51 -20.30 35.24
C CYS A 28 3.81 -18.87 35.71
N LEU A 29 4.22 -18.04 34.73
CA LEU A 29 4.25 -16.59 34.73
C LEU A 29 4.79 -15.87 35.98
N LYS A 30 6.07 -15.48 35.91
CA LYS A 30 6.47 -14.14 36.35
C LYS A 30 7.40 -13.53 35.31
N THR A 31 6.86 -12.52 34.62
CA THR A 31 7.64 -11.36 34.19
C THR A 31 8.36 -10.81 35.42
N ASP A 32 9.67 -10.64 35.35
CA ASP A 32 10.33 -9.44 35.87
C ASP A 32 11.74 -9.34 35.32
N VAL A 33 12.08 -8.08 35.04
CA VAL A 33 13.26 -7.57 34.36
C VAL A 33 14.54 -7.92 35.12
N CYS A 34 15.56 -8.41 34.41
CA CYS A 34 16.93 -8.45 34.89
C CYS A 34 17.90 -8.03 33.78
N GLN A 35 18.85 -7.18 34.18
CA GLN A 35 19.78 -6.39 33.38
C GLN A 35 20.68 -7.17 32.41
N ASN A 36 20.97 -6.48 31.30
CA ASN A 36 22.13 -6.51 30.41
C ASN A 36 22.63 -7.82 29.76
N ASP A 37 22.81 -7.66 28.44
CA ASP A 37 23.75 -8.32 27.52
C ASP A 37 23.41 -9.69 26.90
N ILE A 38 23.01 -9.59 25.62
CA ILE A 38 23.60 -10.27 24.44
C ILE A 38 23.62 -11.82 24.48
N LEU A 39 22.59 -12.45 23.89
CA LEU A 39 22.69 -13.29 22.67
C LEU A 39 21.40 -14.08 22.37
N LYS A 40 20.72 -13.61 21.32
CA LYS A 40 20.00 -14.32 20.23
C LYS A 40 19.52 -15.77 20.50
N CYS A 41 18.20 -15.93 20.59
CA CYS A 41 17.47 -17.00 19.89
C CYS A 41 16.66 -16.36 18.76
N VAL A 42 17.10 -16.59 17.53
CA VAL A 42 16.48 -16.07 16.31
C VAL A 42 15.36 -17.00 15.89
N THR A 43 14.11 -16.58 16.11
CA THR A 43 12.96 -17.04 15.32
C THR A 43 12.29 -15.81 14.73
N PHE A 44 12.19 -15.82 13.40
CA PHE A 44 12.00 -14.70 12.50
C PHE A 44 10.98 -13.64 12.96
N PRO A 45 11.34 -12.34 12.93
CA PRO A 45 10.62 -11.30 13.64
C PRO A 45 9.51 -10.67 12.81
N ARG A 46 8.39 -10.41 13.48
CA ARG A 46 7.44 -9.35 13.17
C ARG A 46 8.22 -8.03 13.18
N ILE A 47 8.44 -7.43 12.01
CA ILE A 47 9.06 -6.11 11.90
C ILE A 47 8.17 -5.10 12.62
N VAL A 48 8.59 -4.72 13.83
CA VAL A 48 8.16 -3.50 14.50
C VAL A 48 9.34 -2.56 14.36
N LEU A 49 9.30 -1.72 13.33
CA LEU A 49 10.18 -0.55 13.30
C LEU A 49 9.68 0.38 14.41
N LEU A 50 10.40 0.40 15.53
CA LEU A 50 10.24 1.41 16.56
C LEU A 50 10.92 2.69 16.06
N TYR A 51 10.21 3.45 15.23
CA TYR A 51 10.38 4.90 15.19
C TYR A 51 9.63 5.48 16.39
N GLU A 52 10.19 6.51 17.03
CA GLU A 52 9.67 7.08 18.27
C GLU A 52 8.13 7.28 18.24
N GLY A 53 7.42 6.57 19.13
CA GLY A 53 6.15 7.03 19.68
C GLY A 53 4.83 6.86 18.90
N VAL A 54 4.79 6.45 17.63
CA VAL A 54 3.49 6.34 16.90
C VAL A 54 2.87 4.95 17.03
N ARG A 55 1.94 4.77 17.98
CA ARG A 55 1.06 3.60 18.00
C ARG A 55 -0.02 3.74 16.91
N VAL A 56 0.19 3.17 15.74
CA VAL A 56 -0.87 3.04 14.72
C VAL A 56 -1.85 1.96 15.17
N THR A 57 -2.93 2.34 15.84
CA THR A 57 -4.06 1.44 16.12
C THR A 57 -4.96 1.36 14.91
N LEU A 58 -4.77 0.34 14.06
CA LEU A 58 -5.66 0.07 12.94
C LEU A 58 -7.03 -0.38 13.47
N THR A 59 -7.97 0.56 13.56
CA THR A 59 -9.34 0.28 13.97
C THR A 59 -10.09 -0.37 12.80
N ILE A 60 -10.39 -1.67 12.91
CA ILE A 60 -11.10 -2.41 11.87
C ILE A 60 -12.62 -2.32 12.13
N LYS A 61 -13.36 -1.79 11.16
CA LYS A 61 -14.84 -1.85 11.15
C LYS A 61 -15.32 -2.98 10.25
N ARG A 62 -16.31 -3.74 10.71
CA ARG A 62 -16.97 -4.82 9.95
C ARG A 62 -18.33 -4.35 9.48
N PHE A 63 -18.64 -4.61 8.23
CA PHE A 63 -19.94 -4.35 7.62
C PHE A 63 -20.32 -5.52 6.71
N GLY A 64 -21.61 -5.73 6.51
CA GLY A 64 -22.16 -6.73 5.58
C GLY A 64 -22.74 -6.05 4.35
N VAL A 65 -22.60 -6.68 3.19
CA VAL A 65 -23.18 -6.23 1.92
C VAL A 65 -23.91 -7.39 1.26
N SER A 66 -25.08 -7.10 0.67
CA SER A 66 -25.80 -8.04 -0.19
C SER A 66 -25.41 -7.78 -1.65
N VAL A 67 -25.06 -8.83 -2.38
CA VAL A 67 -24.66 -8.76 -3.80
C VAL A 67 -25.33 -9.89 -4.59
N PRO A 68 -25.60 -9.71 -5.89
CA PRO A 68 -26.04 -10.80 -6.77
C PRO A 68 -25.04 -11.97 -6.75
N GLU A 69 -25.55 -13.20 -6.85
CA GLU A 69 -24.75 -14.43 -6.80
C GLU A 69 -23.75 -14.50 -7.96
N ASP A 70 -24.22 -14.25 -9.18
CA ASP A 70 -23.40 -14.24 -10.39
C ASP A 70 -22.26 -13.20 -10.35
N LEU A 71 -22.50 -12.05 -9.70
CA LEU A 71 -21.48 -11.03 -9.49
C LEU A 71 -20.41 -11.50 -8.49
N LEU A 72 -20.83 -12.16 -7.42
CA LEU A 72 -19.91 -12.68 -6.41
C LEU A 72 -19.04 -13.80 -6.97
N ASP A 73 -19.62 -14.71 -7.76
CA ASP A 73 -18.89 -15.81 -8.40
C ASP A 73 -17.79 -15.28 -9.32
N ARG A 74 -18.12 -14.32 -10.18
CA ARG A 74 -17.14 -13.66 -11.06
C ARG A 74 -16.08 -12.89 -10.28
N PHE A 75 -16.44 -12.31 -9.14
CA PHE A 75 -15.48 -11.63 -8.28
C PHE A 75 -14.50 -12.62 -7.64
N ASP A 76 -14.97 -13.80 -7.24
CA ASP A 76 -14.13 -14.86 -6.66
C ASP A 76 -13.12 -15.41 -7.66
N GLU A 77 -13.50 -15.60 -8.92
CA GLU A 77 -12.57 -15.94 -9.99
C GLU A 77 -11.43 -14.91 -10.09
N ILE A 78 -11.75 -13.62 -10.01
CA ILE A 78 -10.75 -12.54 -10.04
C ILE A 78 -9.87 -12.56 -8.80
N VAL A 79 -10.45 -12.83 -7.62
CA VAL A 79 -9.71 -12.94 -6.34
C VAL A 79 -8.64 -14.03 -6.44
N GLU A 80 -8.97 -15.18 -7.04
CA GLU A 80 -8.05 -16.29 -7.27
C GLU A 80 -6.98 -15.95 -8.31
N ILE A 81 -7.38 -15.44 -9.48
CA ILE A 81 -6.45 -15.09 -10.57
C ILE A 81 -5.42 -14.05 -10.13
N LYS A 82 -5.86 -13.04 -9.36
CA LYS A 82 -4.98 -11.99 -8.83
C LYS A 82 -4.21 -12.40 -7.57
N GLY A 83 -4.49 -13.57 -6.99
CA GLY A 83 -3.77 -14.10 -5.83
C GLY A 83 -4.02 -13.33 -4.52
N TYR A 84 -5.21 -12.76 -4.32
CA TYR A 84 -5.52 -12.09 -3.06
C TYR A 84 -5.64 -13.11 -1.91
N VAL A 85 -5.23 -12.71 -0.71
CA VAL A 85 -5.34 -13.53 0.51
C VAL A 85 -6.81 -13.85 0.89
N GLY A 86 -7.75 -13.03 0.42
CA GLY A 86 -9.19 -13.31 0.52
C GLY A 86 -10.06 -12.16 0.01
N ARG A 87 -11.37 -12.43 -0.10
CA ARG A 87 -12.37 -11.46 -0.61
C ARG A 87 -12.29 -10.09 0.07
N SER A 88 -12.10 -10.07 1.39
CA SER A 88 -12.04 -8.81 2.14
C SER A 88 -10.84 -7.95 1.78
N GLU A 89 -9.72 -8.51 1.32
CA GLU A 89 -8.59 -7.71 0.82
C GLU A 89 -8.92 -7.12 -0.55
N ALA A 90 -9.45 -7.94 -1.45
CA ALA A 90 -9.86 -7.49 -2.78
C ALA A 90 -10.93 -6.39 -2.71
N VAL A 91 -11.92 -6.52 -1.81
CA VAL A 91 -12.92 -5.47 -1.56
C VAL A 91 -12.27 -4.20 -1.01
N ARG A 92 -11.32 -4.31 -0.07
CA ARG A 92 -10.63 -3.14 0.48
C ARG A 92 -9.78 -2.44 -0.59
N ASP A 93 -9.11 -3.18 -1.45
CA ASP A 93 -8.35 -2.65 -2.57
C ASP A 93 -9.25 -1.95 -3.60
N ALA A 94 -10.36 -2.58 -3.97
CA ALA A 94 -11.37 -1.98 -4.84
C ALA A 94 -11.97 -0.69 -4.24
N MET A 95 -12.22 -0.66 -2.92
CA MET A 95 -12.68 0.55 -2.23
C MET A 95 -11.65 1.68 -2.30
N ARG A 96 -10.37 1.39 -2.06
CA ARG A 96 -9.29 2.40 -2.17
C ARG A 96 -9.18 2.94 -3.59
N ALA A 97 -9.21 2.06 -4.59
CA ALA A 97 -9.17 2.45 -5.99
C ALA A 97 -10.37 3.34 -6.37
N CYS A 98 -11.57 2.98 -5.93
CA CYS A 98 -12.78 3.77 -6.15
C CYS A 98 -12.71 5.16 -5.49
N ILE A 99 -12.29 5.23 -4.22
CA ILE A 99 -12.10 6.51 -3.52
C ILE A 99 -11.06 7.37 -4.24
N SER A 100 -9.90 6.80 -4.56
CA SER A 100 -8.84 7.52 -5.26
C SER A 100 -9.29 8.05 -6.62
N GLN A 101 -10.11 7.30 -7.35
CA GLN A 101 -10.66 7.73 -8.63
C GLN A 101 -11.66 8.89 -8.45
N CYS A 102 -12.57 8.78 -7.48
CA CYS A 102 -13.53 9.85 -7.18
C CYS A 102 -12.85 11.13 -6.70
N GLU A 103 -11.82 11.01 -5.86
CA GLU A 103 -11.05 12.15 -5.35
C GLU A 103 -10.31 12.84 -6.51
N TRP A 104 -9.63 12.08 -7.37
CA TRP A 104 -9.05 12.59 -8.61
C TRP A 104 -10.10 13.33 -9.44
N GLU A 105 -11.28 12.73 -9.62
CA GLU A 105 -12.33 13.32 -10.44
C GLU A 105 -12.90 14.62 -9.87
N SER A 106 -12.96 14.75 -8.55
CA SER A 106 -13.49 15.92 -7.84
C SER A 106 -12.65 17.19 -8.02
N GLY A 107 -11.40 17.06 -8.49
CA GLY A 107 -10.58 18.20 -8.92
C GLY A 107 -10.11 19.12 -7.80
N GLN A 108 -9.85 18.59 -6.60
CA GLN A 108 -9.22 19.37 -5.52
C GLN A 108 -7.83 19.86 -5.92
N GLU A 109 -7.32 20.91 -5.27
CA GLU A 109 -5.94 21.36 -5.50
C GLU A 109 -4.95 20.34 -4.92
N GLY A 110 -3.77 20.18 -5.54
CA GLY A 110 -2.73 19.27 -5.05
C GLY A 110 -2.85 17.80 -5.49
N ASN A 111 -3.51 17.51 -6.61
CA ASN A 111 -3.54 16.13 -7.13
C ASN A 111 -2.14 15.67 -7.52
N ARG A 112 -1.87 14.37 -7.30
CA ARG A 112 -0.61 13.73 -7.70
C ARG A 112 -0.86 12.67 -8.76
N ALA A 113 0.07 12.56 -9.68
CA ALA A 113 0.02 11.54 -10.71
C ALA A 113 1.42 11.14 -11.16
N THR A 114 1.50 10.00 -11.83
CA THR A 114 2.67 9.63 -12.62
C THR A 114 2.32 9.49 -14.08
N LEU A 115 3.16 10.01 -14.96
CA LEU A 115 3.03 9.83 -16.41
C LEU A 115 4.17 8.93 -16.87
N SER A 116 3.83 7.74 -17.39
CA SER A 116 4.79 6.83 -18.02
C SER A 116 4.74 6.99 -19.53
N VAL A 117 5.87 7.26 -20.15
CA VAL A 117 6.01 7.52 -21.59
C VAL A 117 7.08 6.63 -22.18
N VAL A 118 6.76 5.89 -23.25
CA VAL A 118 7.76 5.17 -24.06
C VAL A 118 7.84 5.85 -25.41
N TYR A 119 9.06 6.16 -25.84
CA TYR A 119 9.30 6.88 -27.09
C TYR A 119 10.63 6.51 -27.74
N GLU A 120 10.72 6.79 -29.04
CA GLU A 120 11.96 6.64 -29.79
C GLU A 120 12.88 7.85 -29.56
N HIS A 121 14.11 7.63 -29.07
CA HIS A 121 15.05 8.69 -28.76
C HIS A 121 15.55 9.36 -30.07
N LYS A 122 14.90 10.47 -30.43
CA LYS A 122 15.30 11.32 -31.56
C LYS A 122 15.60 12.72 -31.03
N PRO A 123 16.66 13.41 -31.50
CA PRO A 123 17.05 14.72 -30.98
C PRO A 123 15.89 15.73 -30.91
N ARG A 124 15.06 15.78 -31.95
CA ARG A 124 13.88 16.65 -32.01
C ARG A 124 12.85 16.31 -30.91
N LEU A 125 12.53 15.04 -30.72
CA LEU A 125 11.54 14.62 -29.73
C LEU A 125 12.04 14.89 -28.30
N MET A 126 13.33 14.69 -28.04
CA MET A 126 13.93 15.03 -26.74
C MET A 126 13.73 16.51 -26.41
N THR A 127 13.96 17.40 -27.37
CA THR A 127 13.72 18.84 -27.19
C THR A 127 12.24 19.14 -26.99
N GLU A 128 11.34 18.54 -27.77
CA GLU A 128 9.90 18.72 -27.62
C GLU A 128 9.38 18.24 -26.25
N LEU A 129 9.89 17.11 -25.73
CA LEU A 129 9.57 16.59 -24.41
C LEU A 129 10.04 17.51 -23.28
N VAL A 130 11.30 17.97 -23.34
CA VAL A 130 11.84 18.90 -22.34
C VAL A 130 11.06 20.20 -22.34
N ASN A 131 10.77 20.77 -23.52
CA ASN A 131 9.97 21.99 -23.61
C ASN A 131 8.54 21.78 -23.09
N ALA A 132 7.92 20.63 -23.40
CA ALA A 132 6.59 20.31 -22.89
C ALA A 132 6.55 20.26 -21.35
N GLN A 133 7.59 19.72 -20.71
CA GLN A 133 7.73 19.68 -19.25
C GLN A 133 8.03 21.05 -18.65
N HIS A 134 8.90 21.84 -19.29
CA HIS A 134 9.31 23.15 -18.79
C HIS A 134 8.19 24.21 -18.89
N ASP A 135 7.36 24.12 -19.93
CA ASP A 135 6.22 25.01 -20.17
C ASP A 135 4.95 24.55 -19.45
N ALA A 136 5.00 23.44 -18.72
CA ALA A 136 3.83 22.86 -18.08
C ALA A 136 3.35 23.75 -16.92
N ALA A 137 2.03 23.95 -16.84
CA ALA A 137 1.41 24.53 -15.64
C ALA A 137 1.40 23.52 -14.47
N ALA A 138 1.41 22.22 -14.76
CA ALA A 138 1.57 21.18 -13.76
C ALA A 138 3.02 21.16 -13.24
N HIS A 139 3.19 20.97 -11.94
CA HIS A 139 4.50 20.88 -11.34
C HIS A 139 5.11 19.50 -11.59
N VAL A 140 6.18 19.44 -12.37
CA VAL A 140 6.98 18.23 -12.56
C VAL A 140 7.96 18.11 -11.40
N ILE A 141 7.66 17.23 -10.43
CA ILE A 141 8.48 17.03 -9.22
C ILE A 141 9.82 16.40 -9.60
N SER A 142 9.76 15.33 -10.40
CA SER A 142 10.94 14.62 -10.85
C SER A 142 10.62 13.80 -12.10
N THR A 143 11.68 13.51 -12.85
CA THR A 143 11.62 12.70 -14.05
C THR A 143 12.70 11.64 -13.99
N VAL A 144 12.32 10.38 -14.18
CA VAL A 144 13.25 9.25 -14.29
C VAL A 144 13.28 8.79 -15.74
N HIS A 145 14.47 8.81 -16.34
CA HIS A 145 14.69 8.36 -17.72
C HIS A 145 15.47 7.04 -17.73
N ILE A 146 14.97 6.06 -18.48
CA ILE A 146 15.49 4.70 -18.55
C ILE A 146 15.66 4.33 -20.02
N HIS A 147 16.87 3.98 -20.44
CA HIS A 147 17.11 3.40 -21.77
C HIS A 147 16.61 1.96 -21.82
N LEU A 148 15.53 1.70 -22.56
CA LEU A 148 14.99 0.35 -22.76
C LEU A 148 15.76 -0.40 -23.84
N THR A 149 16.10 0.29 -24.92
CA THR A 149 16.85 -0.24 -26.06
C THR A 149 17.77 0.83 -26.64
N ARG A 150 18.47 0.52 -27.73
CA ARG A 150 19.30 1.52 -28.44
C ARG A 150 18.50 2.69 -29.00
N SER A 151 17.22 2.49 -29.30
CA SER A 151 16.37 3.50 -29.92
C SER A 151 15.19 3.92 -29.04
N HIS A 152 14.87 3.21 -27.95
CA HIS A 152 13.71 3.51 -27.12
C HIS A 152 14.08 3.83 -25.68
N CYS A 153 13.38 4.81 -25.14
CA CYS A 153 13.47 5.20 -23.73
C CYS A 153 12.10 5.12 -23.08
N LEU A 154 12.12 4.78 -21.78
CA LEU A 154 10.99 4.94 -20.88
C LEU A 154 11.28 6.16 -20.00
N GLU A 155 10.30 7.03 -19.88
CA GLU A 155 10.35 8.18 -18.99
C GLU A 155 9.16 8.16 -18.05
N VAL A 156 9.41 8.30 -16.76
CA VAL A 156 8.39 8.35 -15.71
C VAL A 156 8.48 9.70 -15.03
N LEU A 157 7.42 10.50 -15.19
CA LEU A 157 7.31 11.82 -14.60
C LEU A 157 6.43 11.74 -13.36
N ALA A 158 6.90 12.24 -12.23
CA ALA A 158 6.09 12.50 -11.04
C ALA A 158 5.53 13.93 -11.13
N LEU A 159 4.21 14.05 -11.09
CA LEU A 159 3.47 15.28 -11.34
C LEU A 159 2.62 15.66 -10.12
N GLU A 160 2.53 16.95 -9.85
CA GLU A 160 1.62 17.52 -8.85
C GLU A 160 0.95 18.78 -9.40
N GLY A 161 -0.32 18.99 -9.05
CA GLY A 161 -1.05 20.21 -9.40
C GLY A 161 -2.54 20.00 -9.63
N LYS A 162 -3.14 20.91 -10.39
CA LYS A 162 -4.55 20.80 -10.76
C LYS A 162 -4.70 19.66 -11.78
N ARG A 163 -5.77 18.89 -11.64
CA ARG A 163 -6.12 17.80 -12.56
C ARG A 163 -6.02 18.22 -14.01
N ALA A 164 -6.63 19.36 -14.36
CA ALA A 164 -6.66 19.87 -15.73
C ALA A 164 -5.25 20.12 -16.29
N ASP A 165 -4.35 20.67 -15.48
CA ASP A 165 -2.97 20.95 -15.90
C ASP A 165 -2.17 19.67 -16.12
N ILE A 166 -2.37 18.66 -15.25
CA ILE A 166 -1.74 17.34 -15.39
C ILE A 166 -2.25 16.62 -16.63
N GLU A 167 -3.57 16.60 -16.85
CA GLU A 167 -4.18 15.98 -18.03
C GLU A 167 -3.74 16.70 -19.32
N ASN A 168 -3.66 18.03 -19.31
CA ASN A 168 -3.14 18.81 -20.44
C ASN A 168 -1.69 18.45 -20.77
N LEU A 169 -0.81 18.32 -19.76
CA LEU A 169 0.57 17.90 -19.97
C LEU A 169 0.65 16.48 -20.55
N ALA A 170 -0.12 15.54 -19.97
CA ALA A 170 -0.16 14.16 -20.43
C ALA A 170 -0.65 14.06 -21.90
N ASN A 171 -1.68 14.82 -22.26
CA ASN A 171 -2.21 14.88 -23.61
C ASN A 171 -1.21 15.53 -24.58
N LYS A 172 -0.54 16.63 -24.17
CA LYS A 172 0.50 17.30 -24.97
C LYS A 172 1.65 16.34 -25.29
N ILE A 173 2.17 15.64 -24.27
CA ILE A 173 3.26 14.68 -24.43
C ILE A 173 2.80 13.48 -25.27
N GLY A 174 1.64 12.90 -24.97
CA GLY A 174 1.09 11.76 -25.71
C GLY A 174 0.81 12.06 -27.19
N GLY A 175 0.61 13.33 -27.55
CA GLY A 175 0.42 13.77 -28.93
C GLY A 175 1.71 14.06 -29.72
N LEU A 176 2.90 13.97 -29.08
CA LEU A 176 4.17 14.22 -29.77
C LEU A 176 4.52 13.08 -30.73
N SER A 177 5.05 13.45 -31.90
CA SER A 177 5.45 12.48 -32.91
C SER A 177 6.66 11.67 -32.43
N GLY A 178 6.49 10.36 -32.29
CA GLY A 178 7.52 9.43 -31.82
C GLY A 178 7.32 8.95 -30.39
N VAL A 179 6.28 9.42 -29.71
CA VAL A 179 5.75 8.76 -28.51
C VAL A 179 4.90 7.57 -28.95
N GLU A 180 5.22 6.39 -28.45
CA GLU A 180 4.54 5.14 -28.79
C GLU A 180 3.55 4.71 -27.70
N PHE A 181 3.86 5.06 -26.45
CA PHE A 181 3.01 4.76 -25.31
C PHE A 181 3.05 5.93 -24.33
N ALA A 182 1.87 6.38 -23.89
CA ALA A 182 1.74 7.33 -22.80
C ALA A 182 0.57 6.89 -21.92
N ARG A 183 0.82 6.77 -20.61
CA ARG A 183 -0.23 6.43 -19.65
C ARG A 183 -0.08 7.25 -18.38
N LEU A 184 -1.15 7.97 -18.06
CA LEU A 184 -1.30 8.69 -16.81
C LEU A 184 -1.87 7.74 -15.75
N PHE A 185 -1.20 7.67 -14.60
CA PHE A 185 -1.68 7.00 -13.41
C PHE A 185 -1.89 8.05 -12.32
N ALA A 186 -3.15 8.38 -12.08
CA ALA A 186 -3.54 9.27 -11.00
C ALA A 186 -3.69 8.47 -9.69
N PHE A 187 -3.31 9.09 -8.59
CA PHE A 187 -3.61 8.57 -7.26
C PHE A 187 -3.88 9.73 -6.32
N SER A 188 -4.84 9.53 -5.42
CA SER A 188 -5.13 10.48 -4.35
C SER A 188 -4.54 9.96 -3.05
N LEU A 189 -3.89 10.87 -2.31
CA LEU A 189 -3.50 10.64 -0.93
C LEU A 189 -4.41 11.50 -0.08
N SER A 190 -5.14 10.89 0.85
CA SER A 190 -5.85 11.67 1.86
C SER A 190 -4.81 12.35 2.74
N ASP A 191 -4.59 13.65 2.55
CA ASP A 191 -3.64 14.43 3.33
C ASP A 191 -3.93 14.27 4.82
N ARG A 192 -3.06 13.52 5.49
CA ARG A 192 -2.96 13.48 6.95
C ARG A 192 -1.57 13.84 7.46
N ASP A 193 -0.64 14.11 6.54
CA ASP A 193 0.76 14.37 6.87
C ASP A 193 1.28 15.56 6.05
N GLU A 194 2.08 16.41 6.71
CA GLU A 194 2.77 17.55 6.10
C GLU A 194 3.73 17.08 4.99
N PRO A 195 3.88 17.84 3.89
CA PRO A 195 4.83 17.51 2.84
C PRO A 195 6.27 17.43 3.40
N HIS A 196 7.04 16.45 2.93
CA HIS A 196 8.46 16.35 3.24
C HIS A 196 9.21 17.49 2.53
N ALA A 197 9.38 18.62 3.24
CA ALA A 197 10.26 19.73 2.87
C ALA A 197 11.60 19.63 3.61
#